data_AF-A0AAD4L746-F1
#
_entry.id   AF-A0AAD4L746-F1
#
_cell.length_a   1.000
_cell.length_b   1.000
_cell.length_c   1.000
_cell.angle_alpha   90.00
_cell.angle_beta   90.00
_cell.angle_gamma   90.00
#
_symmetry.space_group_name_H-M   'P 1'
#
loop_
_entity.id
_entity.type
_entity.pdbx_description
1 polymer ?
#
loop_
_entity_poly.entity_id
_entity_poly.type
_entity_poly.pdbx_seq_one_letter_code
_entity_poly.pdbx_strand_id
1 'polypeptide(L)'
;MDIPAAGEDVTPTNYAPIVQVITWMLLATSFLSLLIRLMTRFFLTKRFAWDDVLIISAFVFSICQSVTYLVPAGQAWGRKLGKDFPATSLMPALRAQYAGNILFVLSIACTKISIPASILPISPISWHRVALQVLGGFVILWTLTSVLALSFQCSLPGPWDYITKTCRSRHSILLYVMSFSVPLELDFPAAYL
;
A
#
# COMPACT_ATOMS: atom_id res chain seq x y z
N MET A 1 2.59 14.62 -19.75
CA MET A 1 2.55 14.58 -18.27
C MET A 1 1.98 15.92 -17.88
N ASP A 2 0.68 16.06 -18.11
CA ASP A 2 0.01 17.35 -18.06
C ASP A 2 -0.29 17.66 -16.61
N ILE A 3 0.40 18.66 -16.09
CA ILE A 3 0.07 19.31 -14.82
C ILE A 3 -1.32 19.94 -15.06
N PRO A 4 -2.42 19.44 -14.45
CA PRO A 4 -3.70 20.13 -14.58
C PRO A 4 -3.54 21.50 -13.91
N ALA A 5 -3.87 22.54 -14.69
CA ALA A 5 -3.73 23.94 -14.33
C ALA A 5 -4.36 24.21 -12.95
N ALA A 6 -3.62 24.97 -12.14
CA ALA A 6 -4.13 25.61 -10.94
C ALA A 6 -5.25 26.58 -11.35
N GLY A 7 -6.49 26.10 -11.40
CA GLY A 7 -7.65 26.90 -11.81
C GLY A 7 -8.98 26.17 -11.94
N GLU A 8 -9.11 24.90 -11.53
CA GLU A 8 -10.42 24.26 -11.39
C GLU A 8 -10.90 24.47 -9.95
N ASP A 9 -11.88 25.36 -9.77
CA ASP A 9 -12.48 25.66 -8.48
C ASP A 9 -12.93 24.37 -7.79
N VAL A 10 -12.65 24.27 -6.48
CA VAL A 10 -13.12 23.18 -5.62
C VAL A 10 -14.64 23.25 -5.54
N THR A 11 -15.31 22.71 -6.54
CA THR A 11 -16.76 22.57 -6.58
C THR A 11 -17.14 21.39 -5.69
N PRO A 12 -18.31 21.41 -5.01
CA PRO A 12 -18.79 20.32 -4.14
C PRO A 12 -19.04 18.98 -4.87
N THR A 13 -18.63 18.88 -6.14
CA THR A 13 -18.75 17.74 -7.03
C THR A 13 -17.39 17.18 -7.49
N ASN A 14 -16.26 17.87 -7.25
CA ASN A 14 -14.93 17.52 -7.76
C ASN A 14 -13.85 17.55 -6.65
N TYR A 15 -13.60 16.42 -5.99
CA TYR A 15 -12.56 16.23 -4.97
C TYR A 15 -11.24 15.65 -5.51
N ALA A 16 -11.21 15.30 -6.80
CA ALA A 16 -10.01 14.78 -7.48
C ALA A 16 -8.72 15.62 -7.28
N PRO A 17 -8.74 16.98 -7.37
CA PRO A 17 -7.52 17.77 -7.15
C PRO A 17 -6.97 17.66 -5.72
N ILE A 18 -7.83 17.51 -4.72
CA ILE A 18 -7.41 17.34 -3.32
C ILE A 18 -6.65 16.02 -3.15
N VAL A 19 -7.21 14.93 -3.70
CA VAL A 19 -6.57 13.60 -3.66
C VAL A 19 -5.21 13.63 -4.36
N GLN A 20 -5.10 14.34 -5.48
CA GLN A 20 -3.83 14.49 -6.20
C GLN A 20 -2.77 15.21 -5.36
N VAL A 21 -3.10 16.34 -4.72
CA VAL A 21 -2.17 17.08 -3.85
C VAL A 21 -1.69 16.20 -2.69
N ILE A 22 -2.61 15.50 -2.01
CA ILE A 22 -2.27 14.60 -0.90
C ILE A 22 -1.34 13.48 -1.38
N THR A 23 -1.62 12.90 -2.54
CA THR A 23 -0.80 11.82 -3.11
C THR A 23 0.63 12.28 -3.37
N TRP A 24 0.83 13.48 -3.93
CA TRP A 24 2.16 14.04 -4.16
C TRP A 24 2.92 14.30 -2.84
N MET A 25 2.24 14.85 -1.83
CA MET A 25 2.84 15.09 -0.52
C MET A 25 3.29 13.77 0.14
N LEU A 26 2.43 12.74 0.13
CA LEU A 26 2.75 11.42 0.68
C LEU A 26 3.89 10.75 -0.08
N LEU A 27 3.94 10.89 -1.40
CA LEU A 27 5.02 10.36 -2.22
C LEU A 27 6.37 11.01 -1.87
N ALA A 28 6.38 12.34 -1.71
CA ALA A 28 7.57 13.08 -1.31
C ALA A 28 8.06 12.67 0.09
N THR A 29 7.15 12.56 1.06
CA THR A 29 7.51 12.11 2.42
C THR A 29 8.06 10.67 2.40
N SER A 30 7.45 9.78 1.63
CA SER A 30 7.89 8.39 1.51
C SER A 30 9.29 8.30 0.89
N PHE A 31 9.57 9.11 -0.14
CA PHE A 31 10.88 9.18 -0.78
C PHE A 31 11.96 9.67 0.19
N LEU A 32 11.69 10.75 0.93
CA LEU A 32 12.62 11.26 1.95
C LEU A 32 12.88 10.21 3.05
N SER A 33 11.84 9.51 3.51
CA SER A 33 11.99 8.43 4.49
C SER A 33 12.87 7.29 3.98
N LEU A 34 12.71 6.89 2.71
CA LEU A 34 13.56 5.86 2.09
C LEU A 34 15.02 6.32 2.04
N LEU A 35 15.28 7.56 1.61
CA LEU A 35 16.63 8.10 1.55
C LEU A 35 17.28 8.11 2.94
N ILE A 36 16.57 8.55 3.97
CA ILE A 36 17.08 8.54 5.35
C ILE A 36 17.44 7.10 5.77
N ARG A 37 16.54 6.13 5.54
CA ARG A 37 16.79 4.72 5.89
C ARG A 37 18.00 4.15 5.16
N LEU A 38 18.10 4.37 3.85
CA LEU A 38 19.24 3.92 3.03
C LEU A 38 20.55 4.56 3.50
N MET A 39 20.53 5.87 3.79
CA MET A 39 21.69 6.58 4.31
C MET A 39 22.11 6.01 5.67
N THR A 40 21.21 5.95 6.65
CA THR A 40 21.50 5.40 7.97
C THR A 40 22.11 4.01 7.87
N ARG A 41 21.54 3.13 7.04
CA ARG A 41 22.06 1.77 6.89
C ARG A 41 23.41 1.73 6.19
N PHE A 42 23.59 2.51 5.14
CA PHE A 42 24.86 2.62 4.42
C PHE A 42 25.98 3.08 5.35
N PHE A 43 25.71 4.08 6.20
CA PHE A 43 26.66 4.58 7.19
C PHE A 43 26.95 3.58 8.31
N LEU A 44 25.93 2.92 8.88
CA LEU A 44 26.09 2.03 10.03
C LEU A 44 26.62 0.63 9.67
N THR A 45 26.07 0.01 8.62
CA THR A 45 26.29 -1.42 8.37
C THR A 45 27.38 -1.64 7.31
N LYS A 46 27.64 -0.66 6.44
CA LYS A 46 28.60 -0.72 5.30
C LYS A 46 28.51 -1.98 4.43
N ARG A 47 27.42 -2.74 4.54
CA ARG A 47 27.14 -3.95 3.76
C ARG A 47 25.77 -3.80 3.13
N PHE A 48 25.76 -3.95 1.81
CA PHE A 48 24.54 -4.06 1.02
C PHE A 48 23.94 -5.44 1.29
N ALA A 49 22.78 -5.49 1.91
CA ALA A 49 22.12 -6.75 2.27
C ALA A 49 20.86 -6.96 1.40
N TRP A 50 20.40 -8.21 1.29
CA TRP A 50 19.13 -8.56 0.64
C TRP A 50 17.92 -7.76 1.15
N ASP A 51 17.99 -7.28 2.38
CA ASP A 51 16.96 -6.46 2.99
C ASP A 51 16.84 -5.05 2.35
N ASP A 52 17.92 -4.49 1.79
CA ASP A 52 17.85 -3.22 1.04
C ASP A 52 17.04 -3.37 -0.25
N VAL A 53 17.11 -4.54 -0.88
CA VAL A 53 16.30 -4.85 -2.07
C VAL A 53 14.83 -4.94 -1.71
N LEU A 54 14.50 -5.50 -0.54
CA LEU A 54 13.12 -5.60 -0.05
C LEU A 54 12.51 -4.21 0.18
N ILE A 55 13.21 -3.29 0.83
CA ILE A 55 12.66 -1.95 1.10
C ILE A 55 12.56 -1.10 -0.18
N ILE A 56 13.52 -1.23 -1.09
CA ILE A 56 13.44 -0.58 -2.42
C ILE A 56 12.25 -1.13 -3.20
N SER A 57 12.04 -2.45 -3.19
CA SER A 57 10.87 -3.05 -3.86
C SER A 57 9.55 -2.58 -3.26
N ALA A 58 9.46 -2.46 -1.92
CA ALA A 58 8.29 -1.94 -1.23
C ALA A 58 7.95 -0.51 -1.69
N PHE A 59 8.97 0.32 -1.85
CA PHE A 59 8.83 1.69 -2.31
C PHE A 59 8.39 1.79 -3.77
N VAL A 60 8.95 0.94 -4.66
CA VAL A 60 8.49 0.84 -6.04
C VAL A 60 7.00 0.47 -6.10
N PHE A 61 6.55 -0.51 -5.30
CA PHE A 61 5.14 -0.86 -5.23
C PHE A 61 4.26 0.30 -4.72
N SER A 62 4.74 1.06 -3.74
CA SER A 62 4.05 2.25 -3.23
C SER A 62 3.91 3.35 -4.30
N ILE A 63 4.94 3.56 -5.12
CA ILE A 63 4.88 4.46 -6.28
C ILE A 63 3.83 3.95 -7.28
N CYS A 64 3.87 2.67 -7.65
CA CYS A 64 2.90 2.10 -8.60
C CYS A 64 1.45 2.25 -8.11
N GLN A 65 1.21 2.06 -6.81
CA GLN A 65 -0.09 2.33 -6.21
C GLN A 65 -0.43 3.82 -6.29
N SER A 66 0.49 4.73 -5.96
CA SER A 66 0.26 6.17 -6.03
C SER A 66 -0.14 6.60 -7.46
N VAL A 67 0.54 6.05 -8.47
CA VAL A 67 0.23 6.28 -9.90
C VAL A 67 -1.22 5.88 -10.22
N THR A 68 -1.75 4.84 -9.57
CA THR A 68 -3.15 4.42 -9.76
C THR A 68 -4.15 5.54 -9.43
N TYR A 69 -3.85 6.37 -8.43
CA TYR A 69 -4.67 7.52 -8.04
C TYR A 69 -4.43 8.76 -8.92
N LEU A 70 -3.22 8.89 -9.47
CA LEU A 70 -2.82 9.99 -10.35
C LEU A 70 -3.37 9.86 -11.78
N VAL A 71 -3.65 8.63 -12.23
CA VAL A 71 -4.22 8.37 -13.57
C VAL A 71 -5.66 8.94 -13.65
N PRO A 72 -6.10 9.46 -14.81
CA PRO A 72 -7.45 10.01 -14.98
C PRO A 72 -8.60 9.06 -14.57
N ALA A 73 -8.35 7.76 -14.66
CA ALA A 73 -9.24 6.72 -14.17
C ALA A 73 -9.40 6.75 -12.62
N GLY A 74 -8.33 7.07 -11.88
CA GLY A 74 -8.38 7.27 -10.42
C GLY A 74 -9.11 8.55 -9.99
N GLN A 75 -9.24 9.54 -10.88
CA GLN A 75 -10.02 10.76 -10.61
C GLN A 75 -11.54 10.50 -10.61
N ALA A 76 -11.99 9.34 -11.11
CA ALA A 76 -13.39 8.92 -11.08
C ALA A 76 -13.99 8.88 -9.67
N TRP A 77 -13.17 8.62 -8.65
CA TRP A 77 -13.62 8.51 -7.26
C TRP A 77 -13.90 9.86 -6.60
N GLY A 78 -13.36 10.94 -7.16
CA GLY A 78 -13.56 12.30 -6.67
C GLY A 78 -14.65 13.07 -7.42
N ARG A 79 -15.27 12.48 -8.45
CA ARG A 79 -16.26 13.15 -9.31
C ARG A 79 -17.61 12.45 -9.19
N LYS A 80 -18.72 13.22 -9.17
CA LYS A 80 -20.05 12.61 -9.26
C LYS A 80 -20.23 11.99 -10.66
N LEU A 81 -20.75 10.76 -10.70
CA LEU A 81 -21.17 10.10 -11.94
C LEU A 81 -22.21 11.00 -12.64
N GLY A 82 -21.91 11.45 -13.86
CA GLY A 82 -22.68 12.49 -14.55
C GLY A 82 -22.22 12.70 -15.98
N LYS A 83 -22.65 13.80 -16.61
CA LYS A 83 -22.44 14.10 -18.04
C LYS A 83 -20.95 14.20 -18.41
N ASP A 84 -20.09 14.57 -17.47
CA ASP A 84 -18.64 14.74 -17.65
C ASP A 84 -17.83 13.46 -17.43
N PHE A 85 -18.45 12.39 -16.87
CA PHE A 85 -17.78 11.11 -16.65
C PHE A 85 -18.71 9.93 -16.99
N PRO A 86 -18.66 9.43 -18.25
CA PRO A 86 -19.52 8.34 -18.69
C PRO A 86 -19.18 7.03 -17.96
N ALA A 87 -20.20 6.19 -17.72
CA ALA A 87 -20.05 4.89 -17.05
C ALA A 87 -19.07 3.93 -17.77
N THR A 88 -18.74 4.20 -19.05
CA THR A 88 -17.72 3.46 -19.81
C THR A 88 -16.31 3.68 -19.27
N SER A 89 -16.00 4.84 -18.68
CA SER A 89 -14.71 5.14 -18.05
C SER A 89 -14.58 4.57 -16.63
N LEU A 90 -15.65 4.01 -16.08
CA LEU A 90 -15.69 3.42 -14.74
C LEU A 90 -14.94 2.08 -14.71
N MET A 91 -15.10 1.23 -15.72
CA MET A 91 -14.40 -0.06 -15.77
C MET A 91 -12.87 0.01 -15.71
N PRO A 92 -12.18 0.85 -16.49
CA PRO A 92 -10.74 1.00 -16.35
C PRO A 92 -10.34 1.55 -14.96
N ALA A 93 -11.16 2.41 -14.36
CA ALA A 93 -10.94 2.91 -13.00
C ALA A 93 -11.00 1.81 -11.94
N LEU A 94 -12.00 0.91 -12.03
CA LEU A 94 -12.14 -0.21 -11.10
C LEU A 94 -10.97 -1.19 -11.21
N ARG A 95 -10.52 -1.49 -12.45
CA ARG A 95 -9.35 -2.34 -12.69
C ARG A 95 -8.07 -1.75 -12.13
N ALA A 96 -7.86 -0.45 -12.37
CA ALA A 96 -6.71 0.27 -11.84
C ALA A 96 -6.72 0.22 -10.30
N GLN A 97 -7.84 0.58 -9.66
CA GLN A 97 -7.97 0.55 -8.20
C GLN A 97 -7.75 -0.86 -7.62
N TYR A 98 -8.27 -1.88 -8.29
CA TYR A 98 -8.08 -3.27 -7.90
C TYR A 98 -6.59 -3.64 -7.89
N ALA A 99 -5.86 -3.32 -8.96
CA ALA A 99 -4.41 -3.53 -9.03
C ALA A 99 -3.66 -2.71 -7.95
N GLY A 100 -4.05 -1.45 -7.74
CA GLY A 100 -3.49 -0.58 -6.71
C GLY A 100 -3.66 -1.13 -5.29
N ASN A 101 -4.81 -1.71 -4.96
CA ASN A 101 -5.04 -2.33 -3.64
C ASN A 101 -4.12 -3.55 -3.41
N ILE A 102 -3.87 -4.36 -4.44
CA ILE A 102 -2.95 -5.50 -4.34
C ILE A 102 -1.51 -5.01 -4.15
N LEU A 103 -1.11 -4.02 -4.94
CA LEU A 103 0.21 -3.38 -4.82
C LEU A 103 0.42 -2.77 -3.43
N PHE A 104 -0.61 -2.17 -2.85
CA PHE A 104 -0.58 -1.63 -1.49
C PHE A 104 -0.29 -2.70 -0.45
N VAL A 105 -1.04 -3.81 -0.49
CA VAL A 105 -0.84 -4.93 0.45
C VAL A 105 0.56 -5.49 0.32
N LEU A 106 1.08 -5.60 -0.91
CA LEU A 106 2.44 -6.06 -1.15
C LEU A 106 3.50 -5.07 -0.64
N SER A 107 3.27 -3.77 -0.80
CA SER A 107 4.15 -2.73 -0.24
C SER A 107 4.21 -2.80 1.30
N ILE A 108 3.05 -2.97 1.96
CA ILE A 108 2.97 -3.17 3.42
C ILE A 108 3.68 -4.46 3.83
N ALA A 109 3.47 -5.56 3.09
CA ALA A 109 4.12 -6.84 3.31
C ALA A 109 5.64 -6.71 3.36
N CYS A 110 6.22 -6.15 2.28
CA CYS A 110 7.66 -5.98 2.14
C CYS A 110 8.22 -5.09 3.26
N THR A 111 7.49 -4.03 3.62
CA THR A 111 7.88 -3.15 4.74
C THR A 111 7.90 -3.89 6.07
N LYS A 112 6.86 -4.69 6.37
CA LYS A 112 6.78 -5.49 7.58
C LYS A 112 7.84 -6.58 7.66
N ILE A 113 8.21 -7.19 6.53
CA ILE A 113 9.28 -8.21 6.48
C ILE A 113 10.66 -7.56 6.64
N SER A 114 10.84 -6.33 6.19
CA SER A 114 12.13 -5.64 6.29
C SER A 114 12.55 -5.34 7.74
N ILE A 115 11.57 -5.09 8.63
CA ILE A 115 11.83 -4.82 10.05
C ILE A 115 12.56 -6.00 10.74
N PRO A 116 12.02 -7.23 10.79
CA PRO A 116 12.72 -8.35 11.42
C PRO A 116 14.01 -8.70 10.66
N ALA A 117 14.05 -8.56 9.33
CA ALA A 117 15.27 -8.80 8.55
C ALA A 117 16.42 -7.85 8.93
N SER A 118 16.11 -6.58 9.22
CA SER A 118 17.08 -5.60 9.74
C SER A 118 17.55 -5.90 11.16
N ILE A 119 16.69 -6.44 12.03
CA ILE A 119 17.00 -6.68 13.45
C ILE A 119 17.75 -8.01 13.67
N LEU A 120 17.48 -9.03 12.85
CA LEU A 120 18.09 -10.36 12.92
C LEU A 120 19.64 -10.40 13.00
N PRO A 121 20.40 -9.60 12.21
CA PRO A 121 21.86 -9.59 12.30
C PRO A 121 22.40 -8.86 13.54
N ILE A 122 21.60 -7.97 14.15
CA ILE A 122 22.01 -7.16 15.30
C ILE A 122 21.75 -7.90 16.61
N SER A 123 20.70 -8.74 16.67
CA SER A 123 20.32 -9.45 17.89
C SER A 123 21.25 -10.65 18.18
N PRO A 124 21.98 -10.65 19.32
CA PRO A 124 22.80 -11.79 19.72
C PRO A 124 22.00 -12.89 20.44
N ILE A 125 20.72 -12.65 20.77
CA ILE A 125 19.90 -13.54 21.59
C ILE A 125 19.12 -14.51 20.70
N SER A 126 19.28 -15.82 20.94
CA SER A 126 18.67 -16.89 20.14
C SER A 126 17.14 -16.89 20.16
N TRP A 127 16.51 -16.60 21.32
CA TRP A 127 15.05 -16.49 21.44
C TRP A 127 14.47 -15.36 20.58
N HIS A 128 15.12 -14.19 20.57
CA HIS A 128 14.71 -13.07 19.71
C HIS A 128 14.82 -13.43 18.23
N ARG A 129 15.86 -14.18 17.84
CA ARG A 129 16.03 -14.63 16.45
C ARG A 129 14.87 -15.53 16.00
N VAL A 130 14.45 -16.49 16.82
CA VAL A 130 13.31 -17.36 16.53
C VAL A 130 12.01 -16.55 16.46
N ALA A 131 11.78 -15.63 17.40
CA ALA A 131 10.60 -14.77 17.41
C ALA A 131 10.49 -13.93 16.12
N LEU A 132 11.60 -13.33 15.67
CA LEU A 132 11.65 -12.53 14.44
C LEU A 132 11.39 -13.38 13.18
N GLN A 133 11.87 -14.62 13.14
CA GLN A 133 11.60 -15.55 12.04
C GLN A 133 10.12 -15.98 12.00
N VAL A 134 9.53 -16.29 13.17
CA VAL A 134 8.11 -16.62 13.28
C VAL A 134 7.24 -15.44 12.84
N LEU A 135 7.60 -14.22 13.26
CA LEU A 135 6.89 -13.01 12.84
C LEU A 135 6.97 -12.80 11.33
N GLY A 136 8.15 -12.98 10.73
CA GLY A 136 8.33 -12.92 9.28
C GLY A 136 7.44 -13.93 8.54
N GLY A 137 7.40 -15.18 9.01
CA GLY A 137 6.53 -16.22 8.46
C GLY A 137 5.04 -15.88 8.58
N PHE A 138 4.63 -15.34 9.73
CA PHE A 138 3.26 -14.88 9.95
C PHE A 138 2.86 -13.76 8.98
N VAL A 139 3.73 -12.79 8.72
CA VAL A 139 3.49 -11.73 7.73
C VAL A 139 3.32 -12.30 6.32
N ILE A 140 4.08 -13.33 5.94
CA ILE A 140 3.93 -13.98 4.63
C ILE A 140 2.57 -14.69 4.53
N LEU A 141 2.19 -15.46 5.55
CA LEU A 141 0.87 -16.13 5.57
C LEU A 141 -0.29 -15.11 5.51
N TRP A 142 -0.16 -14.04 6.29
CA TRP A 142 -1.07 -12.92 6.32
C TRP A 142 -1.24 -12.24 4.94
N THR A 143 -0.16 -12.07 4.21
CA THR A 143 -0.18 -11.40 2.90
C THR A 143 -0.77 -12.30 1.83
N LEU A 144 -0.48 -13.60 1.86
CA LEU A 144 -1.14 -14.59 1.01
C LEU A 144 -2.65 -14.60 1.23
N THR A 145 -3.10 -14.68 2.49
CA THR A 145 -4.54 -14.67 2.80
C THR A 145 -5.21 -13.36 2.40
N SER A 146 -4.53 -12.22 2.56
CA SER A 146 -5.04 -10.90 2.14
C SER A 146 -5.16 -10.76 0.61
N VAL A 147 -4.14 -11.21 -0.14
CA VAL A 147 -4.16 -11.18 -1.61
C VAL A 147 -5.23 -12.12 -2.16
N LEU A 148 -5.37 -13.32 -1.57
CA LEU A 148 -6.45 -14.23 -1.93
C LEU A 148 -7.82 -13.64 -1.60
N ALA A 149 -7.98 -13.06 -0.40
CA ALA A 149 -9.21 -12.38 -0.02
C ALA A 149 -9.55 -11.24 -0.99
N LEU A 150 -8.57 -10.45 -1.43
CA LEU A 150 -8.72 -9.40 -2.45
C LEU A 150 -9.04 -9.96 -3.84
N SER A 151 -8.46 -11.10 -4.20
CA SER A 151 -8.64 -11.69 -5.52
C SER A 151 -10.01 -12.35 -5.69
N PHE A 152 -10.54 -12.92 -4.61
CA PHE A 152 -11.82 -13.65 -4.61
C PHE A 152 -12.97 -12.84 -3.98
N GLN A 153 -12.88 -11.50 -3.94
CA GLN A 153 -13.95 -10.66 -3.36
C GLN A 153 -15.28 -10.76 -4.12
N CYS A 154 -15.20 -10.97 -5.44
CA CYS A 154 -16.34 -10.97 -6.35
C CYS A 154 -16.27 -12.17 -7.31
N SER A 155 -17.41 -12.57 -7.88
CA SER A 155 -17.50 -13.73 -8.78
C SER A 155 -16.80 -13.50 -10.13
N LEU A 156 -15.96 -14.46 -10.57
CA LEU A 156 -15.35 -14.46 -11.91
C LEU A 156 -16.44 -14.43 -13.00
N PRO A 157 -16.25 -13.76 -14.15
CA PRO A 157 -14.99 -13.34 -14.79
C PRO A 157 -14.63 -11.84 -14.62
N GLY A 158 -15.02 -11.20 -13.51
CA GLY A 158 -14.74 -9.77 -13.30
C GLY A 158 -14.62 -9.41 -11.83
N PRO A 159 -13.54 -9.82 -11.13
CA PRO A 159 -13.37 -9.58 -9.71
C PRO A 159 -13.25 -8.09 -9.33
N TRP A 160 -12.86 -7.24 -10.29
CA TRP A 160 -12.78 -5.79 -10.11
C TRP A 160 -14.15 -5.09 -10.09
N ASP A 161 -15.21 -5.71 -10.64
CA ASP A 161 -16.54 -5.10 -10.75
C ASP A 161 -17.37 -5.33 -9.47
N TYR A 162 -17.09 -4.53 -8.45
CA TYR A 162 -17.82 -4.56 -7.18
C TYR A 162 -19.14 -3.76 -7.19
N ILE A 163 -19.46 -3.08 -8.29
CA ILE A 163 -20.66 -2.24 -8.40
C ILE A 163 -21.83 -3.05 -8.93
N THR A 164 -21.61 -3.86 -9.97
CA THR A 164 -22.70 -4.63 -10.60
C THR A 164 -22.87 -6.02 -10.01
N LYS A 165 -21.86 -6.56 -9.32
CA LYS A 165 -21.87 -7.93 -8.79
C LYS A 165 -22.08 -8.00 -7.28
N THR A 166 -22.66 -9.10 -6.83
CA THR A 166 -22.74 -9.46 -5.41
C THR A 166 -21.36 -9.87 -4.93
N CYS A 167 -20.72 -8.97 -4.18
CA CYS A 167 -19.39 -9.20 -3.61
C CYS A 167 -19.46 -9.44 -2.11
N ARG A 168 -18.49 -10.20 -1.59
CA ARG A 168 -18.32 -10.33 -0.14
C ARG A 168 -17.91 -8.99 0.45
N SER A 169 -18.43 -8.66 1.64
CA SER A 169 -18.28 -7.36 2.29
C SER A 169 -16.84 -6.84 2.30
N ARG A 170 -16.53 -5.90 1.40
CA ARG A 170 -15.21 -5.25 1.28
C ARG A 170 -14.76 -4.65 2.61
N HIS A 171 -15.68 -4.11 3.39
CA HIS A 171 -15.41 -3.57 4.71
C HIS A 171 -14.80 -4.62 5.65
N SER A 172 -15.31 -5.86 5.64
CA SER A 172 -14.76 -6.95 6.46
C SER A 172 -13.34 -7.30 6.07
N ILE A 173 -13.02 -7.25 4.77
CA ILE A 173 -11.67 -7.54 4.27
C ILE A 173 -10.71 -6.40 4.62
N LEU A 174 -11.15 -5.16 4.52
CA LEU A 174 -10.34 -4.00 4.93
C LEU A 174 -10.09 -3.99 6.44
N LEU A 175 -11.11 -4.31 7.25
CA LEU A 175 -10.96 -4.44 8.70
C LEU A 175 -9.99 -5.56 9.06
N TYR A 176 -10.12 -6.73 8.43
CA TYR A 176 -9.14 -7.80 8.55
C TYR A 176 -7.75 -7.22 8.26
N VAL A 177 -7.58 -6.50 7.14
CA VAL A 177 -6.28 -5.94 6.74
C VAL A 177 -5.68 -4.98 7.77
N MET A 178 -6.51 -4.14 8.35
CA MET A 178 -6.13 -3.17 9.38
C MET A 178 -5.80 -3.85 10.72
N SER A 179 -6.57 -4.86 11.13
CA SER A 179 -6.40 -5.54 12.42
C SER A 179 -5.03 -6.21 12.59
N PHE A 180 -4.36 -6.61 11.51
CA PHE A 180 -3.01 -7.19 11.58
C PHE A 180 -1.92 -6.14 11.36
N SER A 181 -2.32 -4.94 10.94
CA SER A 181 -1.43 -3.80 10.79
C SER A 181 -1.20 -3.11 12.14
N VAL A 182 -2.26 -2.87 12.92
CA VAL A 182 -2.25 -2.14 14.21
C VAL A 182 -1.41 -2.78 15.34
N PRO A 183 -1.43 -4.11 15.59
CA PRO A 183 -0.75 -4.70 16.75
C PRO A 183 0.76 -4.52 16.67
N LEU A 184 1.32 -4.52 15.47
CA LEU A 184 2.75 -4.43 15.24
C LEU A 184 3.31 -3.01 15.56
N GLU A 185 2.46 -1.98 15.54
CA GLU A 185 2.82 -0.60 15.94
C GLU A 185 2.74 -0.39 17.47
N LEU A 186 1.85 -1.12 18.16
CA LEU A 186 1.64 -1.01 19.61
C LEU A 186 2.48 -1.99 20.44
N ASP A 187 2.94 -3.09 19.86
CA ASP A 187 3.78 -4.09 20.56
C ASP A 187 5.28 -3.71 20.53
N PHE A 188 5.72 -2.97 19.50
CA PHE A 188 7.11 -2.47 19.41
C PHE A 188 7.54 -1.55 20.58
N PRO A 189 6.72 -0.62 21.11
CA PRO A 189 7.09 0.15 22.28
C PRO A 189 7.08 -0.66 23.59
N ALA A 190 6.34 -1.77 23.65
CA ALA A 190 6.24 -2.58 24.87
C ALA A 190 7.41 -3.55 25.06
N ALA A 191 8.09 -3.97 23.98
CA ALA A 191 9.22 -4.90 24.04
C ALA A 191 10.57 -4.25 24.42
N TYR A 192 10.62 -2.92 24.59
CA TYR A 192 11.82 -2.15 24.95
C TYR A 192 11.73 -1.45 26.33
N LEU A 193 10.67 -1.71 27.09
CA LEU A 193 10.51 -1.32 28.51
C LEU A 193 10.53 -2.56 29.38
#